data_AF-A0AAJ0EC26-F1
#
_entry.id   AF-A0AAJ0EC26-F1
#
_cell.length_a   1.000
_cell.length_b   1.000
_cell.length_c   1.000
_cell.angle_alpha   90.00
_cell.angle_beta   90.00
_cell.angle_gamma   90.00
#
_symmetry.space_group_name_H-M   'P 1'
#
loop_
_entity.id
_entity.type
_entity.pdbx_description
1 polymer ?
#
loop_
_entity_poly.entity_id
_entity_poly.type
_entity_poly.pdbx_seq_one_letter_code
_entity_poly.pdbx_strand_id
1 'polypeptide(L)'
;MAGIKRTRIISALVITVILILLFKKGDANPQTSQWTPNSPPEQPLGSSPINLDIPPDHIEVPIIDNNLEFQPPPIQSHVLPDAHNLATADDFIPHFAALTSIKGISQREARASCTWPAGMYVDFQFSDSLPWVIEERPVLEIELRRREWHDFVKSGMIPYARVKDRFSGRGLVIVAGNADTVMRVKVILRQLKRLGSTIAIEIHYWDTEMNMGAMADLNALYEPIYYNDLSKDHNIVHIKKDGIFGINYQLKTAALLNSRWAEPLLLDSDNIPMIDPSILYDSIQYREYHSVFWPDIARTRPQNPAWAIFDTPCRMAEHEQESGQLLVDKQRFWYHLQLASWLNNEQGKYYNEILLGDKDMFRFAWHALRTMFGKPKKWVTSVGTENDGFYCGHSFAQHHPDDGRVAFLHGGLVKTASLEVMRWNRDVKGGYLRHYKRALSEESPEVNVNVAIKFDGATYMPQQSEKFVAAQCTDMFDVQARDLNEILPGVEQTFGEIGGYWQLDQEDATKMGQFGSLPAS
;
A
#
# COMPACT_ATOMS: atom_id res chain seq x y z
N MET A 1 -7.27 7.72 -45.01
CA MET A 1 -6.70 9.04 -45.38
C MET A 1 -7.62 10.13 -44.86
N ALA A 2 -7.09 11.34 -44.59
CA ALA A 2 -7.74 12.65 -44.41
C ALA A 2 -9.18 12.72 -43.81
N GLY A 3 -9.33 13.42 -42.67
CA GLY A 3 -10.64 13.78 -42.09
C GLY A 3 -10.96 15.29 -42.18
N ILE A 4 -12.18 15.67 -41.80
CA ILE A 4 -12.64 17.08 -41.64
C ILE A 4 -13.35 17.25 -40.27
N LYS A 5 -13.38 18.49 -39.76
CA LYS A 5 -13.58 18.84 -38.34
C LYS A 5 -15.00 19.32 -37.98
N ARG A 6 -15.48 18.88 -36.79
CA ARG A 6 -16.28 19.56 -35.74
C ARG A 6 -17.42 20.53 -36.11
N THR A 7 -18.53 20.48 -35.35
CA THR A 7 -18.93 21.53 -34.36
C THR A 7 -19.98 21.02 -33.34
N ARG A 8 -19.64 21.14 -32.03
CA ARG A 8 -20.45 21.26 -30.77
C ARG A 8 -21.86 20.63 -30.70
N ILE A 9 -22.19 19.82 -29.68
CA ILE A 9 -22.78 20.16 -28.35
C ILE A 9 -23.02 18.79 -27.62
N ILE A 10 -22.89 18.53 -26.30
CA ILE A 10 -22.42 19.24 -25.09
C ILE A 10 -21.95 18.19 -24.00
N SER A 11 -21.44 18.65 -22.83
CA SER A 11 -21.20 17.95 -21.54
C SER A 11 -21.21 16.41 -21.41
N ALA A 12 -20.03 15.81 -21.15
CA ALA A 12 -19.76 14.70 -20.18
C ALA A 12 -18.40 14.01 -20.44
N LEU A 13 -17.30 14.75 -20.68
CA LEU A 13 -16.09 14.16 -21.30
C LEU A 13 -14.76 14.72 -20.74
N VAL A 14 -14.55 14.57 -19.43
CA VAL A 14 -13.34 15.05 -18.72
C VAL A 14 -12.46 13.91 -18.21
N ILE A 15 -13.01 12.74 -17.88
CA ILE A 15 -12.28 11.67 -17.16
C ILE A 15 -11.32 10.88 -18.08
N THR A 16 -11.66 10.66 -19.35
CA THR A 16 -10.87 9.77 -20.25
C THR A 16 -9.76 10.48 -21.04
N VAL A 17 -9.79 11.82 -21.16
CA VAL A 17 -8.86 12.56 -22.05
C VAL A 17 -7.59 13.04 -21.33
N ILE A 18 -7.63 13.21 -20.01
CA ILE A 18 -6.49 13.71 -19.22
C ILE A 18 -5.31 12.71 -19.25
N LEU A 19 -5.60 11.40 -19.21
CA LEU A 19 -4.59 10.35 -19.35
C LEU A 19 -3.87 10.33 -20.72
N ILE A 20 -4.46 10.91 -21.78
CA ILE A 20 -3.84 10.96 -23.11
C ILE A 20 -3.06 12.26 -23.34
N LEU A 21 -3.43 13.36 -22.67
CA LEU A 21 -2.76 14.66 -22.82
C LEU A 21 -1.55 14.86 -21.90
N LEU A 22 -1.45 14.13 -20.78
CA LEU A 22 -0.26 14.18 -19.91
C LEU A 22 1.00 13.53 -20.52
N PHE A 23 0.84 12.66 -21.54
CA PHE A 23 1.96 12.01 -22.25
C PHE A 23 2.36 12.69 -23.57
N LYS A 24 1.88 13.91 -23.86
CA LYS A 24 2.28 14.68 -25.06
C LYS A 24 2.56 16.15 -24.80
N LYS A 25 3.65 16.44 -24.07
CA LYS A 25 4.38 17.71 -24.21
C LYS A 25 5.83 17.68 -23.69
N GLY A 26 6.69 16.94 -24.37
CA GLY A 26 8.10 17.32 -24.45
C GLY A 26 8.26 18.33 -25.59
N ASP A 27 8.67 19.56 -25.28
CA ASP A 27 9.39 20.51 -26.15
C ASP A 27 9.44 21.91 -25.49
N ALA A 28 10.59 22.25 -24.92
CA ALA A 28 10.98 23.64 -24.60
C ALA A 28 12.51 23.72 -24.47
N ASN A 29 13.17 24.36 -25.44
CA ASN A 29 14.61 24.62 -25.40
C ASN A 29 14.92 25.79 -24.44
N PRO A 30 16.14 25.89 -23.87
CA PRO A 30 16.40 26.75 -22.72
C PRO A 30 16.56 28.23 -23.10
N GLN A 31 16.00 29.12 -22.29
CA GLN A 31 16.44 30.51 -22.23
C GLN A 31 17.15 30.81 -20.91
N THR A 32 18.35 31.34 -21.05
CA THR A 32 19.23 31.83 -19.98
C THR A 32 18.60 33.01 -19.26
N SER A 33 18.51 32.94 -17.93
CA SER A 33 18.43 34.13 -17.08
C SER A 33 19.60 34.11 -16.08
N GLN A 34 20.43 35.14 -16.14
CA GLN A 34 21.58 35.29 -15.26
C GLN A 34 21.10 35.67 -13.85
N TRP A 35 21.65 35.01 -12.83
CA TRP A 35 21.53 35.42 -11.44
C TRP A 35 22.90 35.86 -10.94
N THR A 36 23.04 37.14 -10.58
CA THR A 36 24.25 37.70 -9.96
C THR A 36 24.08 37.73 -8.44
N PRO A 37 24.94 37.07 -7.65
CA PRO A 37 24.90 37.16 -6.20
C PRO A 37 25.56 38.47 -5.72
N ASN A 38 24.79 39.31 -5.02
CA ASN A 38 25.34 40.47 -4.32
C ASN A 38 25.91 40.05 -2.96
N SER A 39 27.22 40.25 -2.76
CA SER A 39 27.90 40.04 -1.48
C SER A 39 27.95 41.35 -0.69
N PRO A 40 27.60 41.38 0.62
CA PRO A 40 28.04 42.42 1.54
C PRO A 40 29.52 42.22 1.96
N PRO A 41 30.24 43.28 2.35
CA PRO A 41 31.70 43.23 2.49
C PRO A 41 32.20 42.67 3.82
N GLU A 42 33.31 41.95 3.76
CA GLU A 42 34.16 41.62 4.92
C GLU A 42 34.94 42.86 5.39
N GLN A 43 35.13 43.00 6.70
CA GLN A 43 36.26 43.75 7.29
C GLN A 43 36.82 42.99 8.51
N PRO A 44 38.12 43.15 8.81
CA PRO A 44 38.93 42.01 9.28
C PRO A 44 39.09 41.91 10.80
N LEU A 45 39.40 40.68 11.26
CA LEU A 45 39.91 40.40 12.61
C LEU A 45 41.22 41.16 12.87
N GLY A 46 41.23 41.99 13.92
CA GLY A 46 42.45 42.44 14.60
C GLY A 46 42.79 41.51 15.76
N SER A 47 44.07 41.18 15.94
CA SER A 47 44.52 40.12 16.84
C SER A 47 45.37 40.62 18.02
N SER A 48 45.36 39.81 19.10
CA SER A 48 46.42 39.74 20.14
C SER A 48 46.36 40.83 21.24
N PRO A 49 47.05 40.65 22.38
CA PRO A 49 46.36 40.10 23.56
C PRO A 49 46.57 40.92 24.84
N ILE A 50 45.69 40.75 25.85
CA ILE A 50 45.89 41.32 27.18
C ILE A 50 46.22 40.20 28.17
N ASN A 51 47.45 40.27 28.69
CA ASN A 51 47.99 39.39 29.71
C ASN A 51 47.58 39.92 31.10
N LEU A 52 47.07 39.06 31.98
CA LEU A 52 46.74 39.42 33.37
C LEU A 52 47.20 38.31 34.32
N ASP A 53 48.34 38.55 34.97
CA ASP A 53 48.86 37.71 36.05
C ASP A 53 48.02 37.85 37.33
N ILE A 54 47.62 36.72 37.92
CA ILE A 54 47.08 36.66 39.29
C ILE A 54 47.77 35.48 40.04
N PRO A 55 48.24 35.64 41.29
CA PRO A 55 49.01 34.61 42.02
C PRO A 55 48.16 33.44 42.54
N PRO A 56 48.80 32.35 43.03
CA PRO A 56 48.13 31.07 43.27
C PRO A 56 47.51 30.94 44.66
N ASP A 57 46.29 30.40 44.72
CA ASP A 57 45.73 29.80 45.93
C ASP A 57 45.72 28.27 45.79
N HIS A 58 46.27 27.58 46.80
CA HIS A 58 46.35 26.13 46.85
C HIS A 58 45.00 25.52 47.25
N ILE A 59 44.40 24.73 46.35
CA ILE A 59 43.38 23.74 46.68
C ILE A 59 43.81 22.40 46.08
N GLU A 60 44.07 21.42 46.94
CA GLU A 60 44.36 20.05 46.51
C GLU A 60 43.09 19.41 45.96
N VAL A 61 43.04 19.21 44.63
CA VAL A 61 42.02 18.39 43.98
C VAL A 61 42.57 16.97 43.82
N PRO A 62 41.84 15.91 44.20
CA PRO A 62 42.30 14.54 44.02
C PRO A 62 42.58 14.23 42.55
N ILE A 63 43.75 13.66 42.26
CA ILE A 63 44.07 13.15 40.93
C ILE A 63 43.20 11.92 40.68
N ILE A 64 42.09 12.13 39.97
CA ILE A 64 41.34 11.05 39.34
C ILE A 64 42.13 10.64 38.10
N ASP A 65 42.46 9.35 38.02
CA ASP A 65 43.24 8.79 36.91
C ASP A 65 42.40 8.81 35.62
N ASN A 66 42.67 9.78 34.75
CA ASN A 66 41.87 10.07 33.54
C ASN A 66 42.06 9.03 32.41
N ASN A 67 42.68 7.88 32.66
CA ASN A 67 42.99 6.85 31.67
C ASN A 67 42.05 5.62 31.72
N LEU A 68 40.81 5.82 32.15
CA LEU A 68 39.70 4.91 31.88
C LEU A 68 38.63 5.63 31.07
N GLU A 69 38.99 6.04 29.85
CA GLU A 69 38.00 6.12 28.78
C GLU A 69 37.38 4.73 28.62
N PHE A 70 36.20 4.54 29.20
CA PHE A 70 35.32 3.44 28.86
C PHE A 70 34.75 3.73 27.47
N GLN A 71 35.59 3.65 26.44
CA GLN A 71 35.11 3.64 25.07
C GLN A 71 34.18 2.42 24.97
N PRO A 72 32.87 2.60 24.71
CA PRO A 72 32.02 1.46 24.41
C PRO A 72 32.68 0.72 23.23
N PRO A 73 32.72 -0.63 23.24
CA PRO A 73 33.37 -1.38 22.19
C PRO A 73 32.84 -0.89 20.84
N PRO A 74 33.71 -0.61 19.85
CA PRO A 74 33.30 0.02 18.60
C PRO A 74 32.17 -0.82 18.01
N ILE A 75 30.98 -0.21 17.90
CA ILE A 75 29.78 -0.91 17.46
C ILE A 75 30.06 -1.42 16.06
N GLN A 76 30.27 -2.74 15.95
CA GLN A 76 30.59 -3.40 14.70
C GLN A 76 29.34 -3.36 13.82
N SER A 77 29.25 -2.30 13.01
CA SER A 77 28.13 -2.04 12.10
C SER A 77 28.19 -3.02 10.93
N HIS A 78 27.74 -4.25 11.19
CA HIS A 78 27.51 -5.27 10.19
C HIS A 78 26.03 -5.31 9.84
N VAL A 79 25.73 -5.64 8.58
CA VAL A 79 24.36 -5.93 8.17
C VAL A 79 23.96 -7.28 8.77
N LEU A 80 22.88 -7.26 9.53
CA LEU A 80 22.30 -8.45 10.15
C LEU A 80 21.43 -9.18 9.11
N PRO A 81 21.67 -10.46 8.81
CA PRO A 81 20.85 -11.21 7.85
C PRO A 81 19.43 -11.49 8.38
N ASP A 82 19.27 -11.48 9.70
CA ASP A 82 18.06 -11.79 10.46
C ASP A 82 17.55 -10.57 11.24
N ALA A 83 17.67 -9.38 10.66
CA ALA A 83 17.31 -8.10 11.29
C ALA A 83 15.84 -8.02 11.77
N HIS A 84 14.94 -8.89 11.27
CA HIS A 84 13.55 -8.99 11.76
C HIS A 84 13.46 -9.45 13.22
N ASN A 85 14.49 -10.10 13.76
CA ASN A 85 14.58 -10.54 15.15
C ASN A 85 14.86 -9.41 16.17
N LEU A 86 15.20 -8.21 15.70
CA LEU A 86 15.49 -7.07 16.58
C LEU A 86 14.23 -6.67 17.38
N ALA A 87 14.41 -6.36 18.68
CA ALA A 87 13.30 -6.28 19.63
C ALA A 87 12.60 -4.92 19.67
N THR A 88 13.29 -3.86 19.25
CA THR A 88 12.77 -2.50 19.16
C THR A 88 13.31 -1.80 17.91
N ALA A 89 12.61 -0.77 17.45
CA ALA A 89 13.02 0.03 16.30
C ALA A 89 14.42 0.66 16.49
N ASP A 90 14.75 1.10 17.71
CA ASP A 90 16.03 1.76 18.01
C ASP A 90 17.22 0.80 17.89
N ASP A 91 17.00 -0.52 18.04
CA ASP A 91 18.02 -1.55 17.82
C ASP A 91 18.46 -1.65 16.35
N PHE A 92 17.66 -1.14 15.39
CA PHE A 92 18.03 -1.08 13.98
C PHE A 92 19.04 0.04 13.65
N ILE A 93 19.31 0.99 14.55
CA ILE A 93 20.17 2.15 14.22
C ILE A 93 21.59 1.72 13.76
N PRO A 94 22.30 0.78 14.43
CA PRO A 94 23.58 0.26 13.94
C PRO A 94 23.46 -0.51 12.61
N HIS A 95 22.34 -1.22 12.41
CA HIS A 95 22.05 -1.94 11.17
C HIS A 95 21.89 -0.96 10.00
N PHE A 96 21.13 0.13 10.18
CA PHE A 96 20.96 1.17 9.17
C PHE A 96 22.26 1.95 8.87
N ALA A 97 23.10 2.18 9.89
CA ALA A 97 24.44 2.74 9.69
C ALA A 97 25.31 1.82 8.82
N ALA A 98 25.25 0.50 9.04
CA ALA A 98 25.92 -0.49 8.20
C ALA A 98 25.37 -0.46 6.76
N LEU A 99 24.05 -0.56 6.58
CA LEU A 99 23.39 -0.57 5.27
C LEU A 99 23.77 0.62 4.42
N THR A 100 23.59 1.83 4.96
CA THR A 100 23.79 3.09 4.22
C THR A 100 25.27 3.44 3.99
N SER A 101 26.20 2.55 4.40
CA SER A 101 27.64 2.60 4.09
C SER A 101 28.06 1.63 2.97
N ILE A 102 27.20 0.67 2.61
CA ILE A 102 27.50 -0.30 1.54
C ILE A 102 27.49 0.39 0.17
N LYS A 103 28.41 -0.04 -0.69
CA LYS A 103 28.40 0.35 -2.10
C LYS A 103 27.16 -0.26 -2.77
N GLY A 104 26.28 0.60 -3.26
CA GLY A 104 25.08 0.19 -3.97
C GLY A 104 25.34 -0.53 -5.29
N ILE A 105 24.31 -1.20 -5.79
CA ILE A 105 24.34 -1.98 -7.05
C ILE A 105 23.78 -1.19 -8.23
N SER A 106 24.27 -1.48 -9.44
CA SER A 106 23.70 -0.96 -10.68
C SER A 106 22.40 -1.65 -11.07
N GLN A 107 21.60 -1.02 -11.92
CA GLN A 107 20.42 -1.63 -12.54
C GLN A 107 20.76 -2.94 -13.27
N ARG A 108 21.94 -3.02 -13.88
CA ARG A 108 22.42 -4.25 -14.55
C ARG A 108 22.69 -5.39 -13.59
N GLU A 109 23.39 -5.13 -12.48
CA GLU A 109 23.66 -6.13 -11.43
C GLU A 109 22.35 -6.58 -10.76
N ALA A 110 21.45 -5.64 -10.46
CA ALA A 110 20.14 -5.94 -9.88
C ALA A 110 19.29 -6.81 -10.82
N ARG A 111 19.19 -6.42 -12.10
CA ARG A 111 18.48 -7.15 -13.16
C ARG A 111 19.01 -8.56 -13.38
N ALA A 112 20.33 -8.75 -13.34
CA ALA A 112 20.99 -10.03 -13.64
C ALA A 112 20.61 -11.17 -12.68
N SER A 113 20.05 -10.86 -11.51
CA SER A 113 19.57 -11.85 -10.54
C SER A 113 18.23 -12.51 -10.93
N CYS A 114 17.50 -11.92 -11.89
CA CYS A 114 16.29 -12.50 -12.46
C CYS A 114 16.56 -13.12 -13.83
N THR A 115 16.52 -14.44 -13.90
CA THR A 115 16.89 -15.25 -15.08
C THR A 115 15.67 -15.81 -15.83
N TRP A 116 14.53 -15.11 -15.80
CA TRP A 116 13.38 -15.48 -16.64
C TRP A 116 13.76 -15.47 -18.13
N PRO A 117 13.24 -16.39 -18.96
CA PRO A 117 13.46 -16.39 -20.40
C PRO A 117 13.09 -15.06 -21.07
N ALA A 118 13.85 -14.67 -22.08
CA ALA A 118 13.55 -13.47 -22.87
C ALA A 118 12.15 -13.57 -23.50
N GLY A 119 11.35 -12.51 -23.37
CA GLY A 119 9.97 -12.48 -23.85
C GLY A 119 8.94 -13.11 -22.89
N MET A 120 9.34 -13.64 -21.73
CA MET A 120 8.39 -14.07 -20.71
C MET A 120 7.58 -12.87 -20.18
N TYR A 121 6.25 -13.01 -20.18
CA TYR A 121 5.34 -11.99 -19.67
C TYR A 121 5.29 -12.06 -18.13
N VAL A 122 6.04 -11.17 -17.48
CA VAL A 122 6.21 -11.12 -16.01
C VAL A 122 5.31 -10.07 -15.36
N ASP A 123 4.99 -8.98 -16.09
CA ASP A 123 4.24 -7.83 -15.57
C ASP A 123 3.23 -7.32 -16.59
N PHE A 124 2.09 -6.89 -16.09
CA PHE A 124 0.98 -6.28 -16.84
C PHE A 124 0.68 -4.83 -16.41
N GLN A 125 1.27 -4.34 -15.32
CA GLN A 125 1.02 -3.01 -14.78
C GLN A 125 1.71 -1.92 -15.62
N PHE A 126 2.95 -2.17 -16.07
CA PHE A 126 3.77 -1.19 -16.77
C PHE A 126 4.08 -1.62 -18.21
N SER A 127 3.72 -0.75 -19.18
CA SER A 127 3.99 -1.02 -20.60
C SER A 127 5.47 -1.26 -20.87
N ASP A 128 5.71 -2.25 -21.73
CA ASP A 128 6.96 -2.52 -22.44
C ASP A 128 7.59 -1.31 -23.16
N SER A 129 6.79 -0.28 -23.49
CA SER A 129 7.22 0.93 -24.19
C SER A 129 7.73 2.08 -23.30
N LEU A 130 7.69 1.94 -21.97
CA LEU A 130 8.12 3.02 -21.06
C LEU A 130 9.64 3.27 -21.16
N PRO A 131 10.12 4.53 -21.05
CA PRO A 131 11.55 4.83 -21.22
C PRO A 131 12.47 4.02 -20.29
N TRP A 132 12.09 3.88 -19.01
CA TRP A 132 12.86 3.13 -18.00
C TRP A 132 12.82 1.61 -18.18
N VAL A 133 11.93 1.11 -19.03
CA VAL A 133 11.87 -0.31 -19.41
C VAL A 133 12.87 -0.61 -20.52
N ILE A 134 12.93 0.28 -21.52
CA ILE A 134 13.74 0.09 -22.73
C ILE A 134 15.23 0.36 -22.40
N GLU A 135 15.50 1.41 -21.63
CA GLU A 135 16.86 1.87 -21.32
C GLU A 135 17.08 2.00 -19.80
N GLU A 136 18.28 1.66 -19.33
CA GLU A 136 18.69 1.85 -17.93
C GLU A 136 18.65 3.36 -17.58
N ARG A 137 18.07 3.74 -16.43
CA ARG A 137 18.13 5.13 -15.93
C ARG A 137 19.60 5.59 -15.78
N PRO A 138 19.92 6.88 -15.93
CA PRO A 138 21.27 7.38 -15.72
C PRO A 138 21.83 6.98 -14.34
N VAL A 139 23.09 6.54 -14.27
CA VAL A 139 23.72 6.10 -13.00
C VAL A 139 23.61 7.18 -11.92
N LEU A 140 23.80 8.45 -12.29
CA LEU A 140 23.65 9.59 -11.37
C LEU A 140 22.23 9.73 -10.79
N GLU A 141 21.18 9.37 -11.54
CA GLU A 141 19.80 9.35 -11.04
C GLU A 141 19.65 8.30 -9.93
N ILE A 142 20.15 7.08 -10.17
CA ILE A 142 20.12 5.98 -9.20
C ILE A 142 20.89 6.33 -7.91
N GLU A 143 22.11 6.86 -8.05
CA GLU A 143 22.93 7.29 -6.90
C GLU A 143 22.27 8.43 -6.10
N LEU A 144 21.60 9.37 -6.77
CA LEU A 144 20.87 10.45 -6.13
C LEU A 144 19.67 9.90 -5.34
N ARG A 145 18.82 9.08 -5.97
CA ARG A 145 17.65 8.47 -5.31
C ARG A 145 18.02 7.59 -4.13
N ARG A 146 19.13 6.84 -4.23
CA ARG A 146 19.68 6.07 -3.11
C ARG A 146 20.08 6.98 -1.94
N ARG A 147 20.78 8.09 -2.24
CA ARG A 147 21.19 9.05 -1.22
C ARG A 147 20.01 9.69 -0.51
N GLU A 148 18.95 10.07 -1.24
CA GLU A 148 17.76 10.69 -0.64
C GLU A 148 17.14 9.81 0.46
N TRP A 149 16.99 8.50 0.22
CA TRP A 149 16.45 7.60 1.26
C TRP A 149 17.47 7.27 2.34
N HIS A 150 18.78 7.20 2.03
CA HIS A 150 19.84 7.09 3.05
C HIS A 150 19.79 8.27 4.02
N ASP A 151 19.63 9.49 3.51
CA ASP A 151 19.61 10.71 4.32
C ASP A 151 18.32 10.77 5.17
N PHE A 152 17.17 10.36 4.61
CA PHE A 152 15.93 10.21 5.38
C PHE A 152 16.06 9.20 6.54
N VAL A 153 16.64 8.02 6.30
CA VAL A 153 16.90 7.01 7.35
C VAL A 153 17.87 7.54 8.42
N LYS A 154 18.87 8.34 8.05
CA LYS A 154 19.86 8.89 8.98
C LYS A 154 19.35 10.04 9.85
N SER A 155 18.43 10.87 9.35
CA SER A 155 18.08 12.14 10.01
C SER A 155 16.63 12.61 9.88
N GLY A 156 15.83 12.04 8.97
CA GLY A 156 14.45 12.46 8.71
C GLY A 156 13.38 11.75 9.55
N MET A 157 13.73 10.63 10.20
CA MET A 157 12.77 9.82 10.96
C MET A 157 12.54 10.34 12.38
N ILE A 158 11.29 10.23 12.85
CA ILE A 158 10.87 10.44 14.23
C ILE A 158 11.36 9.25 15.08
N PRO A 159 12.17 9.47 16.14
CA PRO A 159 12.64 8.37 16.97
C PRO A 159 11.52 7.64 17.72
N TYR A 160 11.55 6.31 17.77
CA TYR A 160 10.49 5.52 18.42
C TYR A 160 10.35 5.84 19.91
N ALA A 161 11.46 6.08 20.60
CA ALA A 161 11.48 6.51 22.00
C ALA A 161 10.64 7.76 22.32
N ARG A 162 10.34 8.63 21.32
CA ARG A 162 9.47 9.82 21.50
C ARG A 162 7.97 9.51 21.43
N VAL A 163 7.58 8.34 20.93
CA VAL A 163 6.19 7.99 20.60
C VAL A 163 5.74 6.65 21.16
N LYS A 164 6.65 5.82 21.69
CA LYS A 164 6.39 4.48 22.24
C LYS A 164 5.15 4.41 23.15
N ASP A 165 4.97 5.40 24.03
CA ASP A 165 3.89 5.43 25.04
C ASP A 165 2.52 5.81 24.44
N ARG A 166 2.46 6.10 23.12
CA ARG A 166 1.21 6.32 22.38
C ARG A 166 0.59 5.04 21.82
N PHE A 167 1.29 3.90 21.89
CA PHE A 167 0.89 2.66 21.23
C PHE A 167 0.69 1.53 22.22
N SER A 168 -0.41 0.79 22.12
CA SER A 168 -0.68 -0.40 22.94
C SER A 168 -1.64 -1.37 22.26
N GLY A 169 -1.47 -2.66 22.51
CA GLY A 169 -2.41 -3.69 22.07
C GLY A 169 -2.51 -3.88 20.55
N ARG A 170 -3.58 -4.58 20.14
CA ARG A 170 -3.84 -5.13 18.81
C ARG A 170 -5.21 -4.66 18.31
N GLY A 171 -5.34 -4.41 17.01
CA GLY A 171 -6.62 -4.03 16.44
C GLY A 171 -6.59 -3.79 14.94
N LEU A 172 -7.78 -3.62 14.35
CA LEU A 172 -7.92 -3.25 12.95
C LEU A 172 -7.67 -1.75 12.76
N VAL A 173 -7.06 -1.40 11.64
CA VAL A 173 -6.92 -0.04 11.12
C VAL A 173 -7.61 0.01 9.76
N ILE A 174 -8.65 0.83 9.62
CA ILE A 174 -9.41 0.96 8.38
C ILE A 174 -9.46 2.43 7.97
N VAL A 175 -9.11 2.73 6.72
CA VAL A 175 -9.34 4.07 6.14
C VAL A 175 -10.72 4.10 5.50
N ALA A 176 -11.65 4.89 6.06
CA ALA A 176 -12.99 5.08 5.53
C ALA A 176 -13.58 6.42 5.96
N GLY A 177 -14.30 7.09 5.06
CA GLY A 177 -14.89 8.40 5.32
C GLY A 177 -15.88 8.86 4.26
N ASN A 178 -15.61 8.64 2.97
CA ASN A 178 -16.62 8.90 1.94
C ASN A 178 -17.76 7.87 2.00
N ALA A 179 -18.93 8.20 1.43
CA ALA A 179 -20.14 7.38 1.55
C ALA A 179 -19.93 5.91 1.13
N ASP A 180 -19.24 5.67 0.01
CA ASP A 180 -18.95 4.32 -0.49
C ASP A 180 -18.09 3.52 0.50
N THR A 181 -17.00 4.12 1.02
CA THR A 181 -16.15 3.47 2.04
C THR A 181 -16.90 3.21 3.34
N VAL A 182 -17.77 4.11 3.79
CA VAL A 182 -18.63 3.87 4.97
C VAL A 182 -19.58 2.69 4.73
N MET A 183 -20.20 2.59 3.55
CA MET A 183 -21.06 1.45 3.22
C MET A 183 -20.30 0.12 3.15
N ARG A 184 -19.08 0.11 2.60
CA ARG A 184 -18.22 -1.09 2.60
C ARG A 184 -17.76 -1.47 4.00
N VAL A 185 -17.45 -0.50 4.87
CA VAL A 185 -17.18 -0.79 6.29
C VAL A 185 -18.40 -1.42 6.99
N LYS A 186 -19.63 -0.97 6.71
CA LYS A 186 -20.84 -1.64 7.25
C LYS A 186 -20.90 -3.13 6.86
N VAL A 187 -20.38 -3.52 5.71
CA VAL A 187 -20.24 -4.93 5.30
C VAL A 187 -19.21 -5.67 6.16
N ILE A 188 -18.02 -5.09 6.36
CA ILE A 188 -16.97 -5.63 7.26
C ILE A 188 -17.49 -5.80 8.69
N LEU A 189 -18.17 -4.79 9.26
CA LEU A 189 -18.68 -4.85 10.63
C LEU A 189 -19.71 -5.98 10.84
N ARG A 190 -20.64 -6.16 9.89
CA ARG A 190 -21.60 -7.28 9.94
C ARG A 190 -20.90 -8.64 9.82
N GLN A 191 -19.85 -8.73 9.01
CA GLN A 191 -19.06 -9.95 8.88
C GLN A 191 -18.25 -10.26 10.15
N LEU A 192 -17.60 -9.27 10.77
CA LEU A 192 -16.89 -9.47 12.05
C LEU A 192 -17.85 -9.95 13.15
N LYS A 193 -19.07 -9.39 13.20
CA LYS A 193 -20.14 -9.84 14.08
C LYS A 193 -20.60 -11.27 13.79
N ARG A 194 -20.75 -11.65 12.51
CA ARG A 194 -21.08 -13.03 12.09
C ARG A 194 -19.99 -14.04 12.50
N LEU A 195 -18.73 -13.62 12.41
CA LEU A 195 -17.56 -14.42 12.81
C LEU A 195 -17.40 -14.53 14.34
N GLY A 196 -18.16 -13.77 15.12
CA GLY A 196 -17.99 -13.69 16.59
C GLY A 196 -16.69 -13.01 17.02
N SER A 197 -16.05 -12.25 16.12
CA SER A 197 -14.80 -11.54 16.42
C SER A 197 -15.03 -10.45 17.47
N THR A 198 -14.04 -10.27 18.35
CA THR A 198 -14.02 -9.20 19.35
C THR A 198 -12.86 -8.22 19.14
N ILE A 199 -12.25 -8.22 17.95
CA ILE A 199 -11.13 -7.33 17.63
C ILE A 199 -11.59 -5.87 17.60
N ALA A 200 -10.89 -5.00 18.33
CA ALA A 200 -11.18 -3.57 18.32
C ALA A 200 -10.77 -2.94 16.98
N ILE A 201 -11.50 -1.90 16.56
CA ILE A 201 -11.30 -1.24 15.26
C ILE A 201 -10.94 0.23 15.49
N GLU A 202 -10.01 0.76 14.70
CA GLU A 202 -9.78 2.19 14.57
C GLU A 202 -10.04 2.63 13.12
N ILE A 203 -11.05 3.49 12.94
CA ILE A 203 -11.44 4.04 11.65
C ILE A 203 -10.79 5.41 11.48
N HIS A 204 -9.96 5.53 10.44
CA HIS A 204 -9.28 6.76 10.07
C HIS A 204 -10.00 7.43 8.89
N TYR A 205 -10.24 8.73 9.02
CA TYR A 205 -10.95 9.55 8.05
C TYR A 205 -10.29 10.93 7.91
N TRP A 206 -10.76 11.76 7.00
CA TRP A 206 -10.28 13.13 6.84
C TRP A 206 -11.38 14.17 7.05
N ASP A 207 -11.25 14.96 8.12
CA ASP A 207 -12.10 16.11 8.41
C ASP A 207 -13.60 15.77 8.35
N THR A 208 -14.38 16.49 7.53
CA THR A 208 -15.83 16.39 7.44
C THR A 208 -16.35 15.11 6.76
N GLU A 209 -15.48 14.19 6.36
CA GLU A 209 -15.88 12.90 5.77
C GLU A 209 -16.70 12.04 6.75
N MET A 210 -16.31 11.95 8.03
CA MET A 210 -17.06 11.20 9.04
C MET A 210 -17.83 12.14 9.97
N ASN A 211 -19.14 11.94 10.08
CA ASN A 211 -20.01 12.69 10.99
C ASN A 211 -20.61 11.81 12.09
N MET A 212 -21.16 12.43 13.14
CA MET A 212 -21.71 11.71 14.31
C MET A 212 -22.81 10.69 13.96
N GLY A 213 -23.62 10.95 12.93
CA GLY A 213 -24.64 10.01 12.47
C GLY A 213 -24.01 8.76 11.84
N ALA A 214 -23.01 8.94 10.98
CA ALA A 214 -22.24 7.83 10.40
C ALA A 214 -21.49 7.02 11.47
N MET A 215 -20.92 7.69 12.50
CA MET A 215 -20.29 7.01 13.64
C MET A 215 -21.31 6.18 14.45
N ALA A 216 -22.47 6.74 14.76
CA ALA A 216 -23.54 6.02 15.47
C ALA A 216 -24.05 4.81 14.68
N ASP A 217 -24.25 4.96 13.36
CA ASP A 217 -24.61 3.88 12.44
C ASP A 217 -23.60 2.71 12.45
N LEU A 218 -22.31 3.02 12.57
CA LEU A 218 -21.23 2.03 12.59
C LEU A 218 -21.14 1.33 13.96
N ASN A 219 -21.18 2.09 15.05
CA ASN A 219 -21.20 1.54 16.42
C ASN A 219 -22.41 0.62 16.66
N ALA A 220 -23.58 0.95 16.10
CA ALA A 220 -24.77 0.10 16.18
C ALA A 220 -24.59 -1.29 15.52
N LEU A 221 -23.63 -1.45 14.61
CA LEU A 221 -23.29 -2.73 14.00
C LEU A 221 -22.29 -3.52 14.85
N TYR A 222 -21.24 -2.87 15.37
CA TYR A 222 -20.10 -3.52 16.01
C TYR A 222 -19.40 -2.57 17.00
N GLU A 223 -18.88 -3.10 18.11
CA GLU A 223 -18.10 -2.36 19.11
C GLU A 223 -16.98 -3.25 19.69
N PRO A 224 -15.85 -2.69 20.15
CA PRO A 224 -15.53 -1.25 20.21
C PRO A 224 -14.94 -0.72 18.89
N ILE A 225 -15.37 0.48 18.50
CA ILE A 225 -14.81 1.25 17.39
C ILE A 225 -14.27 2.57 17.93
N TYR A 226 -13.05 2.90 17.50
CA TYR A 226 -12.41 4.19 17.71
C TYR A 226 -12.30 4.96 16.40
N TYR A 227 -12.20 6.28 16.50
CA TYR A 227 -12.21 7.18 15.35
C TYR A 227 -11.01 8.12 15.42
N ASN A 228 -10.29 8.28 14.30
CA ASN A 228 -9.17 9.21 14.19
C ASN A 228 -9.26 10.07 12.92
N ASP A 229 -9.32 11.38 13.12
CA ASP A 229 -9.26 12.37 12.04
C ASP A 229 -7.81 12.68 11.68
N LEU A 230 -7.39 12.26 10.49
CA LEU A 230 -6.04 12.47 9.95
C LEU A 230 -5.73 13.93 9.58
N SER A 231 -6.73 14.82 9.56
CA SER A 231 -6.54 16.25 9.26
C SER A 231 -6.12 17.10 10.47
N LYS A 232 -6.11 16.53 11.69
CA LYS A 232 -5.96 17.26 12.95
C LYS A 232 -4.54 17.16 13.53
N ASP A 233 -4.17 18.14 14.36
CA ASP A 233 -2.80 18.35 14.85
C ASP A 233 -2.31 17.32 15.88
N HIS A 234 -3.19 16.46 16.43
CA HIS A 234 -2.80 15.43 17.40
C HIS A 234 -2.08 14.22 16.78
N ASN A 235 -2.09 14.11 15.45
CA ASN A 235 -1.40 13.05 14.71
C ASN A 235 0.13 13.18 14.87
N ILE A 236 0.84 12.06 14.79
CA ILE A 236 2.31 11.99 14.90
C ILE A 236 2.95 12.35 13.55
N VAL A 237 2.36 11.83 12.47
CA VAL A 237 2.81 12.03 11.09
C VAL A 237 1.70 12.75 10.35
N HIS A 238 1.97 13.98 9.93
CA HIS A 238 1.07 14.78 9.13
C HIS A 238 1.31 14.52 7.65
N ILE A 239 0.23 14.35 6.90
CA ILE A 239 0.25 14.18 5.45
C ILE A 239 -0.56 15.27 4.79
N LYS A 240 -0.28 15.55 3.53
CA LYS A 240 -1.18 16.35 2.69
C LYS A 240 -2.12 15.39 1.98
N LYS A 241 -3.42 15.53 2.19
CA LYS A 241 -4.42 14.91 1.33
C LYS A 241 -4.42 15.65 0.01
N ASP A 242 -4.14 14.95 -1.08
CA ASP A 242 -4.34 15.51 -2.42
C ASP A 242 -5.84 15.75 -2.61
N GLY A 243 -6.19 16.82 -3.34
CA GLY A 243 -7.58 17.25 -3.50
C GLY A 243 -8.49 16.17 -4.08
N ILE A 244 -9.80 16.44 -4.16
CA ILE A 244 -10.89 15.47 -4.46
C ILE A 244 -10.62 14.53 -5.66
N PHE A 245 -9.75 14.91 -6.60
CA PHE A 245 -9.38 14.14 -7.79
C PHE A 245 -8.06 13.33 -7.70
N GLY A 246 -7.34 13.39 -6.57
CA GLY A 246 -6.09 12.66 -6.34
C GLY A 246 -6.31 11.28 -5.73
N ILE A 247 -5.51 10.29 -6.13
CA ILE A 247 -5.52 8.96 -5.51
C ILE A 247 -4.73 9.04 -4.20
N ASN A 248 -5.44 8.99 -3.08
CA ASN A 248 -4.90 9.36 -1.77
C ASN A 248 -4.23 8.17 -1.03
N TYR A 249 -3.26 7.50 -1.67
CA TYR A 249 -2.52 6.36 -1.09
C TYR A 249 -1.83 6.68 0.24
N GLN A 250 -1.44 7.95 0.46
CA GLN A 250 -0.87 8.46 1.71
C GLN A 250 -1.71 8.15 2.95
N LEU A 251 -3.04 8.07 2.83
CA LEU A 251 -3.94 7.90 3.97
C LEU A 251 -3.71 6.57 4.71
N LYS A 252 -3.34 5.50 4.00
CA LYS A 252 -3.05 4.18 4.61
C LYS A 252 -1.80 4.21 5.50
N THR A 253 -0.72 4.82 5.00
CA THR A 253 0.54 4.93 5.76
C THR A 253 0.35 5.84 6.98
N ALA A 254 -0.37 6.96 6.81
CA ALA A 254 -0.72 7.85 7.91
C ALA A 254 -1.63 7.17 8.94
N ALA A 255 -2.60 6.35 8.52
CA ALA A 255 -3.46 5.61 9.42
C ALA A 255 -2.64 4.63 10.29
N LEU A 256 -1.78 3.82 9.69
CA LEU A 256 -0.88 2.92 10.44
C LEU A 256 0.02 3.66 11.43
N LEU A 257 0.71 4.71 10.98
CA LEU A 257 1.63 5.47 11.84
C LEU A 257 0.89 6.17 13.00
N ASN A 258 -0.27 6.76 12.73
CA ASN A 258 -1.06 7.50 13.72
C ASN A 258 -2.02 6.64 14.55
N SER A 259 -2.21 5.36 14.23
CA SER A 259 -3.08 4.45 14.99
C SER A 259 -2.56 4.21 16.42
N ARG A 260 -3.49 3.98 17.36
CA ARG A 260 -3.20 3.63 18.77
C ARG A 260 -2.60 2.25 18.98
N TRP A 261 -2.71 1.35 18.00
CA TRP A 261 -2.29 -0.04 18.19
C TRP A 261 -0.76 -0.15 18.19
N ALA A 262 -0.20 -1.01 19.04
CA ALA A 262 1.21 -1.40 18.94
C ALA A 262 1.38 -2.36 17.76
N GLU A 263 0.44 -3.29 17.61
CA GLU A 263 0.40 -4.30 16.55
C GLU A 263 -0.88 -4.08 15.70
N PRO A 264 -0.92 -3.12 14.76
CA PRO A 264 -2.06 -2.92 13.87
C PRO A 264 -2.14 -3.96 12.74
N LEU A 265 -3.37 -4.40 12.44
CA LEU A 265 -3.73 -5.01 11.16
C LEU A 265 -4.41 -3.95 10.29
N LEU A 266 -3.75 -3.49 9.23
CA LEU A 266 -4.39 -2.66 8.19
C LEU A 266 -5.42 -3.52 7.44
N LEU A 267 -6.58 -2.95 7.14
CA LEU A 267 -7.61 -3.57 6.30
C LEU A 267 -8.29 -2.50 5.43
N ASP A 268 -8.32 -2.72 4.12
CA ASP A 268 -9.05 -1.84 3.20
C ASP A 268 -10.57 -1.95 3.38
N SER A 269 -11.28 -0.86 3.10
CA SER A 269 -12.73 -0.77 3.30
C SER A 269 -13.53 -1.84 2.54
N ASP A 270 -13.03 -2.30 1.39
CA ASP A 270 -13.59 -3.35 0.53
C ASP A 270 -12.90 -4.71 0.69
N ASN A 271 -12.24 -4.95 1.83
CA ASN A 271 -11.59 -6.21 2.13
C ASN A 271 -12.29 -6.96 3.28
N ILE A 272 -13.01 -8.04 2.94
CA ILE A 272 -13.94 -8.70 3.85
C ILE A 272 -13.23 -9.89 4.54
N PRO A 273 -13.12 -9.92 5.88
CA PRO A 273 -12.53 -11.06 6.58
C PRO A 273 -13.38 -12.33 6.46
N MET A 274 -12.79 -13.43 6.03
CA MET A 274 -13.44 -14.76 5.93
C MET A 274 -13.24 -15.61 7.20
N ILE A 275 -12.33 -15.18 8.08
CA ILE A 275 -12.05 -15.74 9.42
C ILE A 275 -11.95 -14.58 10.42
N ASP A 276 -12.05 -14.87 11.72
CA ASP A 276 -11.73 -13.86 12.75
C ASP A 276 -10.28 -13.37 12.58
N PRO A 277 -10.03 -12.07 12.30
CA PRO A 277 -8.67 -11.54 12.13
C PRO A 277 -7.79 -11.68 13.38
N SER A 278 -8.39 -11.84 14.57
CA SER A 278 -7.64 -11.96 15.83
C SER A 278 -6.69 -13.17 15.85
N ILE A 279 -6.97 -14.23 15.07
CA ILE A 279 -6.14 -15.44 15.05
C ILE A 279 -4.83 -15.25 14.25
N LEU A 280 -4.73 -14.19 13.43
CA LEU A 280 -3.56 -13.93 12.60
C LEU A 280 -2.33 -13.53 13.42
N TYR A 281 -2.55 -12.92 14.60
CA TYR A 281 -1.48 -12.61 15.56
C TYR A 281 -0.86 -13.87 16.20
N ASP A 282 -1.52 -15.03 16.06
CA ASP A 282 -1.01 -16.32 16.53
C ASP A 282 -0.34 -17.16 15.43
N SER A 283 -0.32 -16.66 14.19
CA SER A 283 0.35 -17.33 13.06
C SER A 283 1.85 -17.45 13.30
N ILE A 284 2.45 -18.55 12.80
CA ILE A 284 3.89 -18.80 12.85
C ILE A 284 4.62 -17.70 12.08
N GLN A 285 4.08 -17.30 10.91
CA GLN A 285 4.62 -16.18 10.15
C GLN A 285 4.68 -14.87 10.95
N TYR A 286 3.63 -14.51 11.69
CA TYR A 286 3.67 -13.27 12.47
C TYR A 286 4.55 -13.36 13.72
N ARG A 287 4.56 -14.52 14.40
CA ARG A 287 5.38 -14.71 15.61
C ARG A 287 6.88 -14.74 15.32
N GLU A 288 7.29 -15.20 14.13
CA GLU A 288 8.68 -15.17 13.66
C GLU A 288 9.07 -13.77 13.15
N TYR A 289 8.33 -13.24 12.17
CA TYR A 289 8.77 -12.04 11.44
C TYR A 289 8.26 -10.72 12.01
N HIS A 290 7.27 -10.75 12.91
CA HIS A 290 6.57 -9.58 13.46
C HIS A 290 5.93 -8.63 12.42
N SER A 291 5.94 -9.01 11.15
CA SER A 291 5.15 -8.44 10.07
C SER A 291 4.70 -9.54 9.12
N VAL A 292 3.52 -9.39 8.52
CA VAL A 292 3.02 -10.28 7.46
C VAL A 292 2.51 -9.45 6.30
N PHE A 293 3.08 -9.69 5.12
CA PHE A 293 2.66 -9.10 3.86
C PHE A 293 2.08 -10.20 2.96
N TRP A 294 0.90 -9.91 2.40
CA TRP A 294 0.23 -10.81 1.47
C TRP A 294 0.70 -10.54 0.04
N PRO A 295 0.79 -11.56 -0.83
CA PRO A 295 1.19 -11.36 -2.21
C PRO A 295 0.04 -10.83 -3.07
N ASP A 296 0.34 -9.87 -3.92
CA ASP A 296 -0.47 -9.41 -5.05
C ASP A 296 -0.35 -10.40 -6.23
N ILE A 297 -1.21 -10.26 -7.23
CA ILE A 297 -1.18 -11.03 -8.48
C ILE A 297 -0.07 -10.54 -9.43
N ALA A 298 0.50 -9.37 -9.20
CA ALA A 298 1.57 -8.80 -10.02
C ALA A 298 2.99 -9.22 -9.59
N ARG A 299 3.98 -8.92 -10.45
CA ARG A 299 5.42 -9.08 -10.17
C ARG A 299 6.19 -7.87 -10.72
N THR A 300 7.15 -7.40 -9.93
CA THR A 300 8.02 -6.31 -10.39
C THR A 300 9.01 -6.81 -11.43
N ARG A 301 9.06 -6.11 -12.56
CA ARG A 301 9.94 -6.41 -13.69
C ARG A 301 11.43 -6.36 -13.33
N PRO A 302 12.30 -7.18 -13.96
CA PRO A 302 13.76 -7.08 -13.79
C PRO A 302 14.36 -5.74 -14.23
N GLN A 303 13.68 -4.99 -15.09
CA GLN A 303 14.14 -3.67 -15.57
C GLN A 303 13.82 -2.54 -14.59
N ASN A 304 13.05 -2.78 -13.54
CA ASN A 304 12.57 -1.71 -12.67
C ASN A 304 13.75 -1.05 -11.91
N PRO A 305 13.95 0.29 -12.04
CA PRO A 305 15.05 0.98 -11.37
C PRO A 305 14.96 0.92 -9.83
N ALA A 306 13.77 0.69 -9.25
CA ALA A 306 13.59 0.52 -7.81
C ALA A 306 14.52 -0.55 -7.21
N TRP A 307 14.76 -1.66 -7.93
CA TRP A 307 15.70 -2.70 -7.51
C TRP A 307 17.10 -2.14 -7.21
N ALA A 308 17.64 -1.28 -8.09
CA ALA A 308 18.93 -0.66 -7.87
C ALA A 308 18.89 0.45 -6.81
N ILE A 309 17.85 1.30 -6.82
CA ILE A 309 17.68 2.41 -5.87
C ILE A 309 17.69 1.90 -4.42
N PHE A 310 17.05 0.76 -4.16
CA PHE A 310 16.94 0.13 -2.84
C PHE A 310 17.94 -1.04 -2.66
N ASP A 311 19.00 -1.07 -3.45
CA ASP A 311 20.10 -2.06 -3.44
C ASP A 311 19.68 -3.54 -3.39
N THR A 312 18.51 -3.82 -3.93
CA THR A 312 17.86 -5.12 -3.84
C THR A 312 18.00 -5.85 -5.18
N PRO A 313 18.73 -6.98 -5.22
CA PRO A 313 18.75 -7.83 -6.40
C PRO A 313 17.34 -8.22 -6.80
N CYS A 314 17.04 -8.27 -8.11
CA CYS A 314 15.72 -8.68 -8.58
C CYS A 314 15.37 -10.08 -8.07
N ARG A 315 14.14 -10.25 -7.59
CA ARG A 315 13.69 -11.47 -6.90
C ARG A 315 12.71 -12.27 -7.77
N MET A 316 13.12 -13.46 -8.21
CA MET A 316 12.23 -14.36 -8.96
C MET A 316 11.18 -15.03 -8.07
N ALA A 317 11.56 -15.44 -6.85
CA ALA A 317 10.69 -16.13 -5.90
C ALA A 317 9.81 -15.17 -5.06
N GLU A 318 9.40 -14.05 -5.67
CA GLU A 318 8.64 -12.98 -5.04
C GLU A 318 7.55 -12.44 -5.98
N HIS A 319 6.36 -12.28 -5.44
CA HIS A 319 5.28 -11.47 -6.01
C HIS A 319 5.26 -10.11 -5.33
N GLU A 320 4.62 -9.12 -5.94
CA GLU A 320 4.41 -7.84 -5.28
C GLU A 320 3.57 -8.00 -4.01
N GLN A 321 3.54 -6.98 -3.16
CA GLN A 321 2.71 -6.98 -1.96
C GLN A 321 1.31 -6.47 -2.31
N GLU A 322 0.28 -7.05 -1.72
CA GLU A 322 -1.07 -6.50 -1.62
C GLU A 322 -1.16 -5.66 -0.32
N SER A 323 -1.60 -4.41 -0.40
CA SER A 323 -1.80 -3.54 0.79
C SER A 323 -3.24 -3.44 1.26
N GLY A 324 -4.18 -4.14 0.61
CA GLY A 324 -5.53 -4.33 1.12
C GLY A 324 -5.57 -4.99 2.50
N GLN A 325 -4.52 -5.70 2.89
CA GLN A 325 -4.27 -6.16 4.25
C GLN A 325 -2.77 -6.27 4.54
N LEU A 326 -2.33 -5.79 5.70
CA LEU A 326 -0.99 -6.07 6.23
C LEU A 326 -1.01 -6.09 7.76
N LEU A 327 -0.12 -6.89 8.35
CA LEU A 327 0.04 -7.01 9.80
C LEU A 327 1.46 -6.57 10.17
N VAL A 328 1.64 -5.77 11.23
CA VAL A 328 2.97 -5.24 11.60
C VAL A 328 3.06 -4.89 13.08
N ASP A 329 4.19 -5.19 13.72
CA ASP A 329 4.57 -4.63 15.02
C ASP A 329 5.27 -3.26 14.87
N LYS A 330 4.63 -2.19 15.37
CA LYS A 330 5.20 -0.84 15.37
C LYS A 330 6.32 -0.66 16.39
N GLN A 331 6.43 -1.49 17.41
CA GLN A 331 7.57 -1.45 18.34
C GLN A 331 8.88 -1.76 17.60
N ARG A 332 8.85 -2.65 16.62
CA ARG A 332 9.99 -3.07 15.80
C ARG A 332 10.15 -2.23 14.54
N PHE A 333 9.07 -2.04 13.79
CA PHE A 333 9.14 -1.54 12.41
C PHE A 333 8.68 -0.08 12.25
N TRP A 334 8.76 0.72 13.32
CA TRP A 334 8.44 2.15 13.29
C TRP A 334 9.21 2.92 12.20
N TYR A 335 10.48 2.58 11.99
CA TYR A 335 11.32 3.21 10.97
C TYR A 335 10.98 2.76 9.54
N HIS A 336 10.65 1.49 9.35
CA HIS A 336 10.24 0.92 8.06
C HIS A 336 8.91 1.51 7.60
N LEU A 337 7.94 1.66 8.51
CA LEU A 337 6.66 2.32 8.22
C LEU A 337 6.83 3.81 7.87
N GLN A 338 7.77 4.50 8.51
CA GLN A 338 8.11 5.88 8.15
C GLN A 338 8.75 5.98 6.77
N LEU A 339 9.65 5.05 6.40
CA LEU A 339 10.21 5.01 5.05
C LEU A 339 9.12 4.75 4.00
N ALA A 340 8.22 3.77 4.23
CA ALA A 340 7.09 3.52 3.34
C ALA A 340 6.15 4.74 3.21
N SER A 341 5.96 5.51 4.28
CA SER A 341 5.20 6.76 4.27
C SER A 341 5.92 7.87 3.48
N TRP A 342 7.21 8.08 3.73
CA TRP A 342 8.02 9.06 3.00
C TRP A 342 8.06 8.79 1.48
N LEU A 343 8.22 7.51 1.10
CA LEU A 343 8.17 7.05 -0.28
C LEU A 343 6.82 7.33 -0.96
N ASN A 344 5.70 7.15 -0.25
CA ASN A 344 4.36 7.48 -0.75
C ASN A 344 4.08 8.98 -0.83
N ASN A 345 4.60 9.76 0.11
CA ASN A 345 4.10 11.11 0.38
C ASN A 345 5.01 12.18 -0.21
N GLU A 346 6.26 12.23 0.24
CA GLU A 346 7.24 13.25 -0.17
C GLU A 346 7.85 12.91 -1.53
N GLN A 347 8.07 11.61 -1.78
CA GLN A 347 8.64 11.12 -3.04
C GLN A 347 7.62 10.42 -3.95
N GLY A 348 6.33 10.38 -3.56
CA GLY A 348 5.30 9.62 -4.26
C GLY A 348 5.20 9.95 -5.74
N LYS A 349 5.41 11.21 -6.12
CA LYS A 349 5.43 11.63 -7.53
C LYS A 349 6.47 10.85 -8.36
N TYR A 350 7.66 10.61 -7.84
CA TYR A 350 8.71 9.88 -8.56
C TYR A 350 8.45 8.37 -8.53
N TYR A 351 8.21 7.80 -7.34
CA TYR A 351 8.08 6.36 -7.22
C TYR A 351 6.81 5.83 -7.91
N ASN A 352 5.73 6.60 -8.00
CA ASN A 352 4.53 6.21 -8.75
C ASN A 352 4.73 6.18 -10.29
N GLU A 353 5.87 6.64 -10.84
CA GLU A 353 6.22 6.42 -12.26
C GLU A 353 6.81 5.03 -12.54
N ILE A 354 7.22 4.31 -11.49
CA ILE A 354 7.97 3.04 -11.56
C ILE A 354 7.42 1.94 -10.63
N LEU A 355 6.56 2.26 -9.66
CA LEU A 355 5.96 1.36 -8.67
C LEU A 355 4.48 1.72 -8.49
N LEU A 356 3.64 0.77 -8.04
CA LEU A 356 2.19 0.98 -8.00
C LEU A 356 1.68 1.34 -6.60
N GLY A 357 1.96 2.57 -6.16
CA GLY A 357 1.41 3.14 -4.93
C GLY A 357 1.87 2.43 -3.65
N ASP A 358 1.06 2.52 -2.60
CA ASP A 358 1.49 2.20 -1.24
C ASP A 358 1.92 0.73 -1.04
N LYS A 359 1.32 -0.18 -1.79
CA LYS A 359 1.63 -1.62 -1.72
C LYS A 359 3.10 -1.93 -2.00
N ASP A 360 3.70 -1.25 -2.97
CA ASP A 360 5.12 -1.42 -3.28
C ASP A 360 6.02 -0.62 -2.37
N MET A 361 5.56 0.53 -1.84
CA MET A 361 6.38 1.32 -0.91
C MET A 361 6.57 0.61 0.43
N PHE A 362 5.58 -0.15 0.93
CA PHE A 362 5.77 -1.03 2.09
C PHE A 362 6.82 -2.10 1.80
N ARG A 363 6.66 -2.86 0.72
CA ARG A 363 7.59 -3.93 0.34
C ARG A 363 9.02 -3.42 0.12
N PHE A 364 9.19 -2.33 -0.64
CA PHE A 364 10.50 -1.75 -0.91
C PHE A 364 11.14 -1.08 0.30
N ALA A 365 10.36 -0.56 1.26
CA ALA A 365 10.93 -0.10 2.54
C ALA A 365 11.56 -1.27 3.33
N TRP A 366 10.92 -2.44 3.38
CA TRP A 366 11.52 -3.64 3.99
C TRP A 366 12.76 -4.13 3.22
N HIS A 367 12.73 -4.08 1.90
CA HIS A 367 13.88 -4.45 1.05
C HIS A 367 15.09 -3.53 1.23
N ALA A 368 14.88 -2.21 1.20
CA ALA A 368 15.91 -1.20 1.43
C ALA A 368 16.57 -1.36 2.81
N LEU A 369 15.76 -1.68 3.82
CA LEU A 369 16.16 -1.90 5.21
C LEU A 369 16.53 -3.37 5.50
N ARG A 370 16.79 -4.19 4.46
CA ARG A 370 17.19 -5.62 4.52
C ARG A 370 16.43 -6.48 5.54
N THR A 371 15.16 -6.19 5.76
CA THR A 371 14.36 -6.84 6.79
C THR A 371 13.45 -7.88 6.15
N MET A 372 13.45 -9.10 6.68
CA MET A 372 12.51 -10.14 6.24
C MET A 372 11.10 -9.86 6.77
N PHE A 373 10.08 -10.39 6.08
CA PHE A 373 8.69 -10.32 6.47
C PHE A 373 8.00 -11.66 6.24
N GLY A 374 7.01 -11.97 7.06
CA GLY A 374 6.19 -13.17 6.91
C GLY A 374 5.27 -13.06 5.70
N LYS A 375 4.89 -14.19 5.13
CA LYS A 375 3.93 -14.25 4.03
C LYS A 375 3.15 -15.56 4.03
N PRO A 376 1.92 -15.60 3.51
CA PRO A 376 1.25 -16.85 3.23
C PRO A 376 2.09 -17.75 2.32
N LYS A 377 2.07 -19.07 2.60
CA LYS A 377 2.65 -20.08 1.70
C LYS A 377 2.01 -20.04 0.31
N LYS A 378 0.70 -19.79 0.28
CA LYS A 378 -0.11 -19.75 -0.93
C LYS A 378 -0.21 -18.36 -1.54
N TRP A 379 0.00 -18.29 -2.83
CA TRP A 379 -0.28 -17.14 -3.66
C TRP A 379 -1.78 -16.77 -3.69
N VAL A 380 -2.09 -15.60 -4.22
CA VAL A 380 -3.46 -15.08 -4.30
C VAL A 380 -4.34 -15.93 -5.23
N THR A 381 -5.61 -16.08 -4.88
CA THR A 381 -6.63 -16.66 -5.75
C THR A 381 -7.47 -15.57 -6.38
N SER A 382 -7.61 -15.59 -7.71
CA SER A 382 -8.56 -14.71 -8.40
C SER A 382 -9.99 -15.23 -8.22
N VAL A 383 -10.93 -14.33 -7.91
CA VAL A 383 -12.35 -14.65 -7.65
C VAL A 383 -13.24 -13.76 -8.52
N GLY A 384 -14.32 -14.34 -9.05
CA GLY A 384 -15.40 -13.58 -9.67
C GLY A 384 -16.40 -14.45 -10.40
N THR A 385 -16.65 -14.18 -11.69
CA THR A 385 -17.68 -14.85 -12.48
C THR A 385 -17.15 -15.42 -13.79
N GLU A 386 -17.58 -16.63 -14.14
CA GLU A 386 -17.55 -17.09 -15.52
C GLU A 386 -18.95 -17.04 -16.14
N ASN A 387 -19.02 -16.48 -17.35
CA ASN A 387 -20.22 -16.38 -18.18
C ASN A 387 -19.85 -16.71 -19.63
N ASP A 388 -20.43 -17.78 -20.17
CA ASP A 388 -20.30 -18.21 -21.56
C ASP A 388 -18.83 -18.32 -22.04
N GLY A 389 -17.95 -18.85 -21.16
CA GLY A 389 -16.50 -18.98 -21.37
C GLY A 389 -15.68 -17.71 -21.07
N PHE A 390 -16.32 -16.60 -20.73
CA PHE A 390 -15.65 -15.39 -20.28
C PHE A 390 -15.55 -15.35 -18.75
N TYR A 391 -14.36 -15.65 -18.22
CA TYR A 391 -14.03 -15.43 -16.81
C TYR A 391 -13.67 -13.97 -16.54
N CYS A 392 -14.28 -13.34 -15.53
CA CYS A 392 -13.90 -12.05 -14.98
C CYS A 392 -13.50 -12.22 -13.50
N GLY A 393 -12.21 -12.12 -13.19
CA GLY A 393 -11.72 -12.01 -11.82
C GLY A 393 -11.81 -10.57 -11.34
N HIS A 394 -12.79 -10.26 -10.49
CA HIS A 394 -13.00 -8.91 -9.95
C HIS A 394 -12.55 -8.77 -8.50
N SER A 395 -12.27 -9.87 -7.81
CA SER A 395 -11.91 -9.92 -6.39
C SER A 395 -10.76 -10.90 -6.15
N PHE A 396 -10.13 -10.81 -4.98
CA PHE A 396 -8.99 -11.64 -4.61
C PHE A 396 -9.24 -12.36 -3.29
N ALA A 397 -9.14 -13.69 -3.29
CA ALA A 397 -9.10 -14.49 -2.08
C ALA A 397 -7.65 -14.62 -1.61
N GLN A 398 -7.40 -14.14 -0.38
CA GLN A 398 -6.09 -14.01 0.25
C GLN A 398 -6.01 -14.96 1.46
N HIS A 399 -4.92 -15.71 1.57
CA HIS A 399 -4.85 -16.89 2.44
C HIS A 399 -4.34 -16.62 3.87
N HIS A 400 -4.74 -17.44 4.82
CA HIS A 400 -4.16 -17.50 6.16
C HIS A 400 -2.67 -17.86 6.06
N PRO A 401 -1.76 -17.23 6.83
CA PRO A 401 -0.33 -17.34 6.59
C PRO A 401 0.22 -18.79 6.62
N ASP A 402 -0.30 -19.64 7.52
CA ASP A 402 0.28 -20.95 7.79
C ASP A 402 -0.44 -22.15 7.15
N ASP A 403 -1.77 -22.06 6.99
CA ASP A 403 -2.67 -23.23 6.82
C ASP A 403 -3.49 -23.23 5.53
N GLY A 404 -3.44 -22.14 4.75
CA GLY A 404 -4.05 -22.07 3.43
C GLY A 404 -5.59 -21.97 3.39
N ARG A 405 -6.28 -21.76 4.52
CA ARG A 405 -7.65 -21.25 4.51
C ARG A 405 -7.69 -19.88 3.85
N VAL A 406 -8.82 -19.46 3.26
CA VAL A 406 -8.98 -18.05 2.85
C VAL A 406 -9.20 -17.21 4.11
N ALA A 407 -8.37 -16.20 4.32
CA ALA A 407 -8.47 -15.26 5.43
C ALA A 407 -9.24 -13.99 5.07
N PHE A 408 -9.12 -13.54 3.81
CA PHE A 408 -9.77 -12.31 3.33
C PHE A 408 -10.28 -12.46 1.89
N LEU A 409 -11.32 -11.69 1.57
CA LEU A 409 -11.85 -11.52 0.23
C LEU A 409 -11.82 -10.02 -0.14
N HIS A 410 -10.81 -9.64 -0.93
CA HIS A 410 -10.55 -8.25 -1.30
C HIS A 410 -11.31 -7.86 -2.58
N GLY A 411 -12.02 -6.74 -2.53
CA GLY A 411 -12.87 -6.21 -3.59
C GLY A 411 -12.14 -5.71 -4.85
N GLY A 412 -10.82 -5.50 -4.82
CA GLY A 412 -9.97 -5.37 -6.03
C GLY A 412 -10.53 -4.48 -7.15
N LEU A 413 -11.02 -5.12 -8.21
CA LEU A 413 -11.56 -4.50 -9.43
C LEU A 413 -13.09 -4.40 -9.46
N VAL A 414 -13.80 -4.93 -8.45
CA VAL A 414 -15.27 -4.87 -8.33
C VAL A 414 -15.79 -3.42 -8.36
N LYS A 415 -14.96 -2.46 -7.94
CA LYS A 415 -15.19 -1.01 -8.03
C LYS A 415 -15.29 -0.45 -9.47
N THR A 416 -14.90 -1.24 -10.47
CA THR A 416 -15.03 -0.92 -11.90
C THR A 416 -16.22 -1.61 -12.56
N ALA A 417 -16.93 -2.49 -11.84
CA ALA A 417 -18.06 -3.22 -12.36
C ALA A 417 -19.28 -2.32 -12.60
N SER A 418 -19.95 -2.48 -13.74
CA SER A 418 -21.28 -1.91 -13.95
C SER A 418 -22.29 -2.58 -13.03
N LEU A 419 -23.17 -1.79 -12.42
CA LEU A 419 -24.29 -2.31 -11.63
C LEU A 419 -25.22 -3.19 -12.46
N GLU A 420 -25.32 -2.97 -13.78
CA GLU A 420 -26.07 -3.84 -14.70
C GLU A 420 -25.49 -5.26 -14.73
N VAL A 421 -24.16 -5.39 -14.77
CA VAL A 421 -23.43 -6.68 -14.78
C VAL A 421 -23.54 -7.37 -13.43
N MET A 422 -23.34 -6.64 -12.34
CA MET A 422 -23.47 -7.17 -10.98
C MET A 422 -24.90 -7.67 -10.73
N ARG A 423 -25.90 -6.88 -11.12
CA ARG A 423 -27.32 -7.22 -11.01
C ARG A 423 -27.71 -8.43 -11.85
N TRP A 424 -27.29 -8.49 -13.11
CA TRP A 424 -27.58 -9.65 -13.96
C TRP A 424 -26.94 -10.93 -13.42
N ASN A 425 -25.71 -10.85 -12.91
CA ASN A 425 -25.05 -12.00 -12.28
C ASN A 425 -25.80 -12.45 -11.01
N ARG A 426 -26.18 -11.52 -10.12
CA ARG A 426 -26.98 -11.79 -8.91
C ARG A 426 -28.35 -12.40 -9.27
N ASP A 427 -29.12 -11.73 -10.11
CA ASP A 427 -30.55 -12.01 -10.35
C ASP A 427 -30.79 -13.14 -11.36
N VAL A 428 -29.87 -13.36 -12.32
CA VAL A 428 -30.04 -14.34 -13.42
C VAL A 428 -29.07 -15.52 -13.32
N LYS A 429 -27.84 -15.32 -12.84
CA LYS A 429 -26.83 -16.38 -12.70
C LYS A 429 -26.66 -16.88 -11.25
N GLY A 430 -27.43 -16.34 -10.31
CA GLY A 430 -27.47 -16.78 -8.91
C GLY A 430 -26.32 -16.28 -8.03
N GLY A 431 -25.59 -15.24 -8.46
CA GLY A 431 -24.52 -14.64 -7.66
C GLY A 431 -23.42 -13.95 -8.46
N TYR A 432 -22.61 -13.15 -7.78
CA TYR A 432 -21.42 -12.49 -8.35
C TYR A 432 -20.11 -13.12 -7.83
N LEU A 433 -20.12 -13.74 -6.65
CA LEU A 433 -19.02 -14.53 -6.11
C LEU A 433 -19.26 -16.02 -6.43
N ARG A 434 -19.01 -16.44 -7.67
CA ARG A 434 -19.34 -17.80 -8.16
C ARG A 434 -18.16 -18.67 -8.56
N HIS A 435 -17.09 -18.08 -9.09
CA HIS A 435 -15.97 -18.80 -9.70
C HIS A 435 -14.63 -18.32 -9.16
N TYR A 436 -13.62 -19.17 -9.21
CA TYR A 436 -12.24 -18.82 -8.89
C TYR A 436 -11.23 -19.38 -9.90
N LYS A 437 -10.09 -18.71 -10.04
CA LYS A 437 -8.89 -19.22 -10.69
C LYS A 437 -7.73 -19.18 -9.70
N ARG A 438 -7.05 -20.32 -9.54
CA ARG A 438 -5.89 -20.49 -8.66
C ARG A 438 -4.80 -21.26 -9.39
N ALA A 439 -3.59 -20.73 -9.41
CA ALA A 439 -2.46 -21.37 -10.07
C ALA A 439 -2.09 -22.70 -9.39
N LEU A 440 -1.68 -23.69 -10.18
CA LEU A 440 -1.17 -24.96 -9.64
C LEU A 440 0.18 -24.77 -8.92
N SER A 441 0.92 -23.72 -9.27
CA SER A 441 2.17 -23.30 -8.63
C SER A 441 1.95 -22.30 -7.49
N GLU A 442 0.79 -22.33 -6.81
CA GLU A 442 0.43 -21.39 -5.74
C GLU A 442 1.44 -21.36 -4.57
N GLU A 443 2.21 -22.44 -4.33
CA GLU A 443 3.26 -22.51 -3.30
C GLU A 443 4.70 -22.50 -3.90
N SER A 444 4.83 -22.24 -5.20
CA SER A 444 6.10 -22.20 -5.95
C SER A 444 6.30 -20.81 -6.59
N PRO A 445 6.63 -19.77 -5.80
CA PRO A 445 6.64 -18.38 -6.22
C PRO A 445 7.75 -18.03 -7.23
N GLU A 446 8.63 -18.95 -7.59
CA GLU A 446 9.58 -18.84 -8.70
C GLU A 446 8.95 -19.13 -10.07
N VAL A 447 7.82 -19.83 -10.11
CA VAL A 447 7.09 -20.17 -11.34
C VAL A 447 6.26 -18.98 -11.81
N ASN A 448 6.48 -18.54 -13.04
CA ASN A 448 5.69 -17.46 -13.64
C ASN A 448 4.34 -18.00 -14.14
N VAL A 449 3.27 -17.22 -13.94
CA VAL A 449 1.91 -17.54 -14.37
C VAL A 449 1.43 -16.40 -15.26
N ASN A 450 0.83 -16.70 -16.41
CA ASN A 450 0.36 -15.68 -17.34
C ASN A 450 -0.89 -14.98 -16.80
N VAL A 451 -0.71 -13.78 -16.27
CA VAL A 451 -1.76 -12.96 -15.65
C VAL A 451 -1.81 -11.57 -16.28
N ALA A 452 -3.00 -11.07 -16.58
CA ALA A 452 -3.19 -9.70 -17.06
C ALA A 452 -4.57 -9.13 -16.70
N ILE A 453 -4.73 -7.83 -16.95
CA ILE A 453 -6.03 -7.16 -16.99
C ILE A 453 -6.62 -7.25 -18.39
N LYS A 454 -7.89 -7.66 -18.47
CA LYS A 454 -8.73 -7.54 -19.66
C LYS A 454 -10.00 -6.74 -19.32
N PHE A 455 -10.76 -6.38 -20.34
CA PHE A 455 -11.99 -5.60 -20.19
C PHE A 455 -13.22 -6.47 -20.47
N ASP A 456 -14.20 -6.45 -19.57
CA ASP A 456 -15.49 -7.13 -19.75
C ASP A 456 -16.47 -6.24 -20.52
N GLY A 457 -16.67 -6.56 -21.80
CA GLY A 457 -17.66 -5.93 -22.66
C GLY A 457 -19.09 -6.46 -22.45
N ALA A 458 -19.33 -7.34 -21.47
CA ALA A 458 -20.61 -7.93 -21.09
C ALA A 458 -21.40 -8.56 -22.26
N THR A 459 -20.72 -9.11 -23.27
CA THR A 459 -21.34 -9.65 -24.49
C THR A 459 -22.20 -10.89 -24.27
N TYR A 460 -22.12 -11.50 -23.08
CA TYR A 460 -22.95 -12.60 -22.60
C TYR A 460 -24.32 -12.11 -22.05
N MET A 461 -24.52 -10.79 -21.89
CA MET A 461 -25.80 -10.22 -21.47
C MET A 461 -26.68 -9.90 -22.69
N PRO A 462 -28.01 -10.15 -22.62
CA PRO A 462 -28.90 -9.94 -23.76
C PRO A 462 -29.13 -8.46 -24.10
N GLN A 463 -28.93 -7.55 -23.13
CA GLN A 463 -29.12 -6.11 -23.25
C GLN A 463 -28.11 -5.39 -22.35
N GLN A 464 -27.69 -4.19 -22.78
CA GLN A 464 -26.81 -3.27 -22.07
C GLN A 464 -27.37 -1.85 -22.27
N SER A 465 -27.23 -0.95 -21.31
CA SER A 465 -27.60 0.46 -21.54
C SER A 465 -26.61 1.18 -22.46
N GLU A 466 -27.05 2.28 -23.08
CA GLU A 466 -26.19 3.17 -23.88
C GLU A 466 -25.04 3.80 -23.07
N LYS A 467 -25.08 3.69 -21.73
CA LYS A 467 -24.07 4.21 -20.80
C LYS A 467 -23.15 3.12 -20.27
N PHE A 468 -23.25 1.88 -20.77
CA PHE A 468 -22.40 0.78 -20.35
C PHE A 468 -20.90 1.11 -20.52
N VAL A 469 -20.12 0.84 -19.48
CA VAL A 469 -18.67 0.96 -19.47
C VAL A 469 -18.09 -0.41 -19.11
N ALA A 470 -17.13 -0.87 -19.91
CA ALA A 470 -16.50 -2.16 -19.70
C ALA A 470 -15.70 -2.18 -18.38
N ALA A 471 -15.94 -3.21 -17.57
CA ALA A 471 -15.25 -3.39 -16.29
C ALA A 471 -13.82 -3.91 -16.51
N GLN A 472 -12.92 -3.68 -15.56
CA GLN A 472 -11.61 -4.34 -15.54
C GLN A 472 -11.74 -5.70 -14.84
N CYS A 473 -11.09 -6.72 -15.42
CA CYS A 473 -11.04 -8.06 -14.88
C CYS A 473 -9.60 -8.57 -14.91
N THR A 474 -9.15 -9.16 -13.81
CA THR A 474 -7.93 -9.97 -13.82
C THR A 474 -8.24 -11.35 -14.37
N ASP A 475 -7.36 -11.87 -15.22
CA ASP A 475 -7.41 -13.26 -15.68
C ASP A 475 -6.08 -13.96 -15.42
N MET A 476 -6.17 -15.27 -15.20
CA MET A 476 -5.04 -16.21 -15.23
C MET A 476 -5.27 -17.10 -16.45
N PHE A 477 -4.62 -16.80 -17.58
CA PHE A 477 -5.00 -17.36 -18.89
C PHE A 477 -4.82 -18.88 -18.96
N ASP A 478 -3.74 -19.39 -18.36
CA ASP A 478 -3.39 -20.81 -18.37
C ASP A 478 -4.11 -21.63 -17.27
N VAL A 479 -5.00 -20.99 -16.51
CA VAL A 479 -5.72 -21.59 -15.37
C VAL A 479 -7.20 -21.69 -15.70
N GLN A 480 -7.78 -22.88 -15.49
CA GLN A 480 -9.21 -23.11 -15.63
C GLN A 480 -9.97 -22.57 -14.42
N ALA A 481 -11.15 -22.00 -14.65
CA ALA A 481 -12.02 -21.55 -13.57
C ALA A 481 -12.77 -22.74 -12.93
N ARG A 482 -13.09 -22.60 -11.63
CA ARG A 482 -13.72 -23.61 -10.79
C ARG A 482 -14.77 -22.97 -9.88
N ASP A 483 -15.68 -23.77 -9.30
CA ASP A 483 -16.74 -23.28 -8.41
C ASP A 483 -16.15 -22.75 -7.09
N LEU A 484 -16.46 -21.50 -6.74
CA LEU A 484 -15.95 -20.85 -5.52
C LEU A 484 -16.33 -21.60 -4.23
N ASN A 485 -17.44 -22.35 -4.22
CA ASN A 485 -17.88 -23.13 -3.07
C ASN A 485 -16.89 -24.25 -2.68
N GLU A 486 -15.98 -24.65 -3.58
CA GLU A 486 -14.91 -25.61 -3.28
C GLU A 486 -13.89 -25.09 -2.24
N ILE A 487 -13.76 -23.77 -2.12
CA ILE A 487 -12.81 -23.10 -1.20
C ILE A 487 -13.48 -22.16 -0.19
N LEU A 488 -14.69 -21.69 -0.52
CA LEU A 488 -15.50 -20.74 0.27
C LEU A 488 -16.99 -21.12 0.16
N PRO A 489 -17.42 -22.25 0.76
CA PRO A 489 -18.80 -22.72 0.66
C PRO A 489 -19.79 -21.72 1.27
N GLY A 490 -20.83 -21.37 0.50
CA GLY A 490 -21.89 -20.46 0.96
C GLY A 490 -21.49 -18.98 1.06
N VAL A 491 -20.35 -18.59 0.44
CA VAL A 491 -19.87 -17.21 0.48
C VAL A 491 -20.80 -16.22 -0.24
N GLU A 492 -21.42 -16.62 -1.34
CA GLU A 492 -22.39 -15.78 -2.08
C GLU A 492 -23.61 -15.43 -1.21
N GLN A 493 -24.22 -16.43 -0.57
CA GLN A 493 -25.30 -16.22 0.40
C GLN A 493 -24.83 -15.32 1.56
N THR A 494 -23.65 -15.62 2.11
CA THR A 494 -23.08 -14.82 3.21
C THR A 494 -22.88 -13.36 2.79
N PHE A 495 -22.35 -13.11 1.59
CA PHE A 495 -22.14 -11.78 1.01
C PHE A 495 -23.45 -11.01 0.87
N GLY A 496 -24.53 -11.66 0.43
CA GLY A 496 -25.88 -11.10 0.47
C GLY A 496 -26.33 -10.72 1.89
N GLU A 497 -26.23 -11.66 2.84
CA GLU A 497 -26.66 -11.47 4.25
C GLU A 497 -25.94 -10.33 4.98
N ILE A 498 -24.66 -10.07 4.68
CA ILE A 498 -23.88 -8.96 5.25
C ILE A 498 -24.08 -7.62 4.50
N GLY A 499 -24.89 -7.60 3.44
CA GLY A 499 -25.19 -6.40 2.65
C GLY A 499 -24.13 -6.06 1.60
N GLY A 500 -23.45 -7.05 1.04
CA GLY A 500 -22.44 -6.88 -0.01
C GLY A 500 -22.98 -6.25 -1.30
N TYR A 501 -24.28 -6.38 -1.57
CA TYR A 501 -24.98 -5.78 -2.71
C TYR A 501 -25.52 -4.37 -2.47
N TRP A 502 -25.04 -3.66 -1.45
CA TRP A 502 -25.54 -2.34 -1.02
C TRP A 502 -25.72 -1.30 -2.15
N GLN A 503 -24.91 -1.34 -3.22
CA GLN A 503 -25.06 -0.45 -4.38
C GLN A 503 -26.34 -0.75 -5.18
N LEU A 504 -26.66 -2.03 -5.38
CA LEU A 504 -27.90 -2.45 -6.03
C LEU A 504 -29.10 -2.14 -5.15
N ASP A 505 -28.97 -2.35 -3.84
CA ASP A 505 -30.03 -2.10 -2.87
C ASP A 505 -30.39 -0.60 -2.78
N GLN A 506 -29.38 0.28 -2.83
CA GLN A 506 -29.57 1.73 -2.93
C GLN A 506 -30.20 2.15 -4.27
N GLU A 507 -29.79 1.54 -5.38
CA GLU A 507 -30.38 1.80 -6.69
C GLU A 507 -31.86 1.38 -6.74
N ASP A 508 -32.19 0.22 -6.16
CA ASP A 508 -33.55 -0.32 -6.09
C ASP A 508 -34.45 0.53 -5.19
N ALA A 509 -33.96 0.94 -4.01
CA ALA A 509 -34.66 1.88 -3.14
C ALA A 509 -34.93 3.22 -3.85
N THR A 510 -33.98 3.72 -4.64
CA THR A 510 -34.14 4.96 -5.42
C THR A 510 -35.19 4.80 -6.53
N LYS A 511 -35.20 3.65 -7.22
CA LYS A 511 -36.20 3.33 -8.27
C LYS A 511 -37.60 3.19 -7.70
N MET A 512 -37.76 2.58 -6.52
CA MET A 512 -39.05 2.47 -5.82
C MET A 512 -39.53 3.83 -5.27
N GLY A 513 -38.61 4.75 -4.95
CA GLY A 513 -38.89 6.08 -4.41
C GLY A 513 -39.43 7.13 -5.39
N GLN A 514 -39.68 6.79 -6.66
CA GLN A 514 -40.28 7.70 -7.65
C GLN A 514 -41.71 7.33 -8.13
N PHE A 515 -42.48 6.61 -7.31
CA PHE A 515 -43.95 6.68 -7.38
C PHE A 515 -44.57 6.57 -5.98
N GLY A 516 -44.94 7.73 -5.41
CA GLY A 516 -45.79 7.81 -4.23
C GLY A 516 -45.06 8.25 -2.95
N SER A 517 -45.57 9.34 -2.36
CA SER A 517 -45.40 9.63 -0.94
C SER A 517 -45.95 8.46 -0.11
N LEU A 518 -45.11 7.82 0.70
CA LEU A 518 -45.60 6.93 1.76
C LEU A 518 -46.35 7.78 2.81
N PRO A 519 -47.57 7.39 3.21
CA PRO A 519 -48.31 8.11 4.25
C PRO A 519 -47.68 7.84 5.62
N ALA A 520 -47.70 8.85 6.48
CA ALA A 520 -47.30 8.71 7.87
C ALA A 520 -48.38 7.99 8.69
N SER A 521 -48.00 6.94 9.41
CA SER A 521 -48.70 6.38 10.57
C SER A 521 -47.73 5.58 11.42
#